data_AF-A0A941UN01-F1
#
_entry.id   AF-A0A941UN01-F1
#
_cell.length_a   1.000
_cell.length_b   1.000
_cell.length_c   1.000
_cell.angle_alpha   90.00
_cell.angle_beta   90.00
_cell.angle_gamma   90.00
#
_symmetry.space_group_name_H-M   'P 1'
#
loop_
_entity.id
_entity.type
_entity.pdbx_description
1 polymer ?
#
loop_
_entity_poly.entity_id
_entity_poly.type
_entity_poly.pdbx_seq_one_letter_code
_entity_poly.pdbx_strand_id
1 'polypeptide(L)'
;MKLPLAYIARNLWVRRLTTVLTAGGMALVVFVFAAVLMLEAGLRQTLVATGSADNVLAIRKGAATEVQSGIAREQAALIESLPQVARGADGAPRVSKEVVVLNSLPKRNADGSASATRSNVPIRGVPPVGLALRPQVQLVQGRMFRPGASEIVVGASVARQFAGVELGQSLSFAQRQWQVVGIFDAGRTAFDSEIWGDAEQLSQAFRRTGYSSVIAQLDSPQAFEALLAAVEADPRLTVEIKRERQFYEDQSRALSNFLRFLGLTLSVVFSLGAIIGAAITMYAAVATRTGEIGTLRALGFARRSILAAFLLESLLLAALGGLVGL
;
A
#
# COMPACT_ATOMS: atom_id res chain seq x y z
N MET A 1 -12.61 -53.26 -4.56
CA MET A 1 -13.41 -52.81 -3.39
C MET A 1 -12.91 -51.43 -2.96
N LYS A 2 -13.81 -50.45 -2.78
CA LYS A 2 -13.46 -49.10 -2.33
C LYS A 2 -13.48 -49.08 -0.79
N LEU A 3 -12.46 -48.52 -0.15
CA LEU A 3 -12.47 -48.29 1.30
C LEU A 3 -13.47 -47.18 1.61
N PRO A 4 -14.35 -47.34 2.62
CA PRO A 4 -15.34 -46.32 2.96
C PRO A 4 -14.69 -45.07 3.54
N LEU A 5 -15.17 -43.87 3.15
CA LEU A 5 -14.69 -42.57 3.65
C LEU A 5 -14.78 -42.45 5.19
N ALA A 6 -15.75 -43.16 5.80
CA ALA A 6 -15.89 -43.26 7.24
C ALA A 6 -14.65 -43.84 7.94
N TYR A 7 -13.89 -44.71 7.26
CA TYR A 7 -12.62 -45.24 7.77
C TYR A 7 -11.59 -44.11 7.91
N ILE A 8 -11.48 -43.23 6.91
CA ILE A 8 -10.55 -42.09 6.90
C ILE A 8 -10.92 -41.06 7.97
N ALA A 9 -12.21 -40.70 8.06
CA ALA A 9 -12.67 -39.72 9.04
C ALA A 9 -12.46 -40.19 10.50
N ARG A 10 -12.78 -41.46 10.77
CA ARG A 10 -12.55 -42.06 12.09
C ARG A 10 -11.06 -42.15 12.41
N ASN A 11 -10.22 -42.37 11.39
CA ASN A 11 -8.78 -42.43 11.53
C ASN A 11 -8.18 -41.11 12.02
N LEU A 12 -8.57 -40.00 11.37
CA LEU A 12 -8.16 -38.66 11.75
C LEU A 12 -8.58 -38.31 13.19
N TRP A 13 -9.77 -38.77 13.61
CA TRP A 13 -10.32 -38.50 14.94
C TRP A 13 -9.64 -39.27 16.08
N VAL A 14 -9.03 -40.41 15.78
CA VAL A 14 -8.23 -41.16 16.77
C VAL A 14 -6.87 -40.47 16.97
N ARG A 15 -6.38 -39.72 15.97
CA ARG A 15 -5.03 -39.14 15.96
C ARG A 15 -5.05 -37.60 16.02
N ARG A 16 -5.94 -37.06 16.85
CA ARG A 16 -6.26 -35.62 16.89
C ARG A 16 -5.02 -34.75 17.04
N LEU A 17 -4.07 -35.12 17.91
CA LEU A 17 -2.87 -34.32 18.17
C LEU A 17 -1.99 -34.18 16.92
N THR A 18 -1.62 -35.30 16.29
CA THR A 18 -0.78 -35.28 15.08
C THR A 18 -1.51 -34.67 13.89
N THR A 19 -2.80 -34.95 13.75
CA THR A 19 -3.65 -34.37 12.71
C THR A 19 -3.73 -32.84 12.85
N VAL A 20 -3.93 -32.32 14.06
CA VAL A 20 -3.96 -30.88 14.34
C VAL A 20 -2.59 -30.24 14.11
N LEU A 21 -1.49 -30.88 14.53
CA LEU A 21 -0.14 -30.38 14.29
C LEU A 21 0.19 -30.30 12.79
N THR A 22 -0.13 -31.34 12.01
CA THR A 22 0.13 -31.35 10.57
C THR A 22 -0.76 -30.36 9.82
N ALA A 23 -2.07 -30.34 10.12
CA ALA A 23 -3.00 -29.40 9.50
C ALA A 23 -2.68 -27.94 9.92
N GLY A 24 -2.30 -27.72 11.18
CA GLY A 24 -1.90 -26.40 11.69
C GLY A 24 -0.59 -25.90 11.07
N GLY A 25 0.38 -26.79 10.85
CA GLY A 25 1.60 -26.45 10.10
C GLY A 25 1.28 -26.00 8.67
N MET A 26 0.44 -26.76 7.96
CA MET A 26 -0.01 -26.38 6.61
C MET A 26 -0.82 -25.07 6.62
N ALA A 27 -1.71 -24.89 7.59
CA ALA A 27 -2.50 -23.67 7.75
C ALA A 27 -1.62 -22.44 7.98
N LEU A 28 -0.58 -22.55 8.82
CA LEU A 28 0.35 -21.46 9.07
C LEU A 28 1.10 -21.03 7.80
N VAL A 29 1.53 -21.99 6.97
CA VAL A 29 2.19 -21.68 5.69
C VAL A 29 1.26 -20.91 4.76
N VAL A 30 0.03 -21.41 4.60
CA VAL A 30 -0.98 -20.79 3.73
C VAL A 30 -1.34 -19.40 4.26
N PHE A 31 -1.53 -19.25 5.56
CA PHE A 31 -1.83 -17.98 6.21
C PHE A 31 -0.73 -16.95 5.99
N VAL A 32 0.53 -17.28 6.27
CA VAL A 32 1.66 -16.35 6.10
C VAL A 32 1.78 -15.92 4.63
N PHE A 33 1.63 -16.87 3.70
CA PHE A 33 1.69 -16.56 2.28
C PHE A 33 0.53 -15.66 1.82
N ALA A 34 -0.70 -15.99 2.21
CA ALA A 34 -1.88 -15.19 1.92
C ALA A 34 -1.77 -13.78 2.53
N ALA A 35 -1.32 -13.67 3.78
CA ALA A 35 -1.14 -12.39 4.47
C ALA A 35 -0.13 -11.48 3.75
N VAL A 36 0.99 -12.03 3.26
CA VAL A 36 1.97 -11.24 2.50
C VAL A 36 1.40 -10.79 1.15
N LEU A 37 0.68 -11.66 0.43
CA LEU A 37 0.02 -11.29 -0.83
C LEU A 37 -1.07 -10.23 -0.62
N MET A 38 -1.87 -10.37 0.45
CA MET A 38 -2.88 -9.39 0.83
C MET A 38 -2.26 -8.04 1.18
N LEU A 39 -1.12 -8.03 1.89
CA LEU A 39 -0.39 -6.81 2.22
C LEU A 39 0.16 -6.13 0.95
N GLU A 40 0.74 -6.90 0.01
CA GLU A 40 1.19 -6.39 -1.29
C GLU A 40 0.02 -5.80 -2.09
N ALA A 41 -1.10 -6.52 -2.17
CA ALA A 41 -2.30 -6.07 -2.88
C ALA A 41 -2.89 -4.80 -2.25
N GLY A 42 -2.98 -4.75 -0.92
CA GLY A 42 -3.45 -3.58 -0.19
C GLY A 42 -2.57 -2.35 -0.41
N LEU A 43 -1.24 -2.51 -0.38
CA LEU A 43 -0.29 -1.43 -0.63
C LEU A 43 -0.40 -0.90 -2.08
N ARG A 44 -0.54 -1.79 -3.07
CA ARG A 44 -0.74 -1.39 -4.46
C ARG A 44 -2.08 -0.67 -4.64
N GLN A 45 -3.14 -1.16 -4.01
CA GLN A 45 -4.47 -0.56 -4.15
C GLN A 45 -4.51 0.87 -3.59
N THR A 46 -3.93 1.12 -2.42
CA THR A 46 -3.93 2.46 -1.81
C THR A 46 -3.05 3.45 -2.56
N LEU A 47 -1.88 3.02 -3.06
CA LEU A 47 -0.94 3.90 -3.75
C LEU A 47 -1.33 4.14 -5.21
N VAL A 48 -1.74 3.11 -5.96
CA VAL A 48 -2.20 3.30 -7.35
C VAL A 48 -3.50 4.09 -7.41
N ALA A 49 -4.38 3.95 -6.42
CA ALA A 49 -5.59 4.79 -6.32
C ALA A 49 -5.29 6.26 -5.98
N THR A 50 -4.07 6.57 -5.52
CA THR A 50 -3.68 7.95 -5.20
C THR A 50 -3.55 8.80 -6.47
N GLY A 51 -2.96 8.26 -7.53
CA GLY A 51 -2.70 9.00 -8.77
C GLY A 51 -3.89 9.03 -9.73
N SER A 52 -4.06 10.15 -10.42
CA SER A 52 -5.00 10.27 -11.54
C SER A 52 -4.37 9.78 -12.85
N ALA A 53 -5.19 9.25 -13.77
CA ALA A 53 -4.73 8.79 -15.08
C ALA A 53 -4.36 9.96 -16.02
N ASP A 54 -5.02 11.11 -15.85
CA ASP A 54 -4.87 12.29 -16.69
C ASP A 54 -3.79 13.25 -16.18
N ASN A 55 -3.31 13.03 -14.96
CA ASN A 55 -2.29 13.85 -14.35
C ASN A 55 -0.89 13.30 -14.59
N VAL A 56 0.02 14.24 -14.72
CA VAL A 56 1.44 14.02 -14.88
C VAL A 56 2.15 14.75 -13.77
N LEU A 57 3.12 14.08 -13.15
CA LEU A 57 3.90 14.60 -12.05
C LEU A 57 5.35 14.76 -12.51
N ALA A 58 5.86 15.98 -12.34
CA ALA A 58 7.26 16.33 -12.55
C ALA A 58 7.95 16.48 -11.20
N ILE A 59 9.12 15.86 -11.08
CA ILE A 59 10.05 16.01 -9.95
C ILE A 59 11.46 16.26 -10.50
N ARG A 60 12.38 16.75 -9.67
CA ARG A 60 13.78 16.91 -10.05
C ARG A 60 14.37 15.57 -10.52
N LYS A 61 15.08 15.58 -11.63
CA LYS A 61 15.75 14.39 -12.18
C LYS A 61 16.67 13.76 -11.13
N GLY A 62 16.52 12.46 -10.91
CA GLY A 62 17.26 11.70 -9.90
C GLY A 62 16.69 11.77 -8.48
N ALA A 63 15.59 12.49 -8.24
CA ALA A 63 14.85 12.39 -6.98
C ALA A 63 13.94 11.15 -7.00
N ALA A 64 13.84 10.43 -5.87
CA ALA A 64 12.94 9.29 -5.74
C ALA A 64 11.58 9.64 -5.12
N THR A 65 11.51 10.80 -4.45
CA THR A 65 10.33 11.26 -3.70
C THR A 65 10.13 12.76 -3.89
N GLU A 66 8.89 13.24 -3.71
CA GLU A 66 8.57 14.68 -3.77
C GLU A 66 9.32 15.48 -2.70
N VAL A 67 9.59 14.88 -1.54
CA VAL A 67 10.33 15.52 -0.42
C VAL A 67 11.78 15.80 -0.80
N GLN A 68 12.43 14.89 -1.54
CA GLN A 68 13.82 15.03 -1.99
C GLN A 68 13.95 15.90 -3.25
N SER A 69 12.83 16.22 -3.89
CA SER A 69 12.79 16.98 -5.12
C SER A 69 12.87 18.50 -4.85
N GLY A 70 13.42 19.22 -5.82
CA GLY A 70 13.53 20.66 -5.83
C GLY A 70 13.54 21.17 -7.27
N ILE A 71 12.46 21.80 -7.69
CA ILE A 71 12.23 22.38 -9.01
C ILE A 71 12.27 23.90 -8.87
N ALA A 72 13.10 24.57 -9.68
CA ALA A 72 13.18 26.03 -9.66
C ALA A 72 11.88 26.66 -10.17
N ARG A 73 11.57 27.89 -9.73
CA ARG A 73 10.34 28.58 -10.11
C ARG A 73 10.27 28.81 -11.63
N GLU A 74 11.40 29.10 -12.28
CA GLU A 74 11.50 29.26 -13.73
C GLU A 74 11.15 27.95 -14.45
N GLN A 75 11.66 26.81 -13.96
CA GLN A 75 11.38 25.50 -14.56
C GLN A 75 9.90 25.14 -14.43
N ALA A 76 9.28 25.42 -13.28
CA ALA A 76 7.86 25.22 -13.09
C ALA A 76 7.01 26.10 -14.03
N ALA A 77 7.44 27.33 -14.30
CA ALA A 77 6.78 28.21 -15.26
C ALA A 77 6.94 27.73 -16.72
N LEU A 78 8.10 27.16 -17.06
CA LEU A 78 8.31 26.54 -18.38
C LEU A 78 7.36 25.35 -18.58
N ILE A 79 7.27 24.45 -17.60
CA ILE A 79 6.35 23.29 -17.67
C ILE A 79 4.90 23.77 -17.83
N GLU A 80 4.49 24.79 -17.08
CA GLU A 80 3.14 25.38 -17.16
C GLU A 80 2.82 25.98 -18.54
N SER A 81 3.83 26.49 -19.25
CA SER A 81 3.66 27.09 -20.57
C SER A 81 3.56 26.07 -21.72
N LEU A 82 3.80 24.78 -21.46
CA LEU A 82 3.82 23.76 -22.49
C LEU A 82 2.42 23.51 -23.08
N PRO A 83 2.29 23.33 -24.41
CA PRO A 83 1.00 23.21 -25.08
C PRO A 83 0.24 21.92 -24.74
N GLN A 84 0.91 20.88 -24.23
CA GLN A 84 0.28 19.61 -23.85
C GLN A 84 -0.49 19.69 -22.52
N VAL A 85 -0.29 20.77 -21.76
CA VAL A 85 -0.99 21.02 -20.50
C VAL A 85 -2.42 21.47 -20.77
N ALA A 86 -3.38 20.77 -20.17
CA ALA A 86 -4.79 21.13 -20.25
C ALA A 86 -5.03 22.54 -19.69
N ARG A 87 -5.96 23.26 -20.31
CA ARG A 87 -6.45 24.54 -19.81
C ARG A 87 -7.87 24.39 -19.26
N GLY A 88 -8.16 25.11 -18.19
CA GLY A 88 -9.51 25.22 -17.63
C GLY A 88 -10.44 26.00 -18.54
N ALA A 89 -11.73 26.04 -18.17
CA ALA A 89 -12.75 26.83 -18.89
C ALA A 89 -12.47 28.34 -18.83
N ASP A 90 -11.67 28.78 -17.87
CA ASP A 90 -11.14 30.11 -17.67
C ASP A 90 -9.87 30.41 -18.51
N GLY A 91 -9.39 29.43 -19.27
CA GLY A 91 -8.15 29.53 -20.06
C GLY A 91 -6.86 29.38 -19.23
N ALA A 92 -6.98 29.23 -17.90
CA ALA A 92 -5.83 29.05 -17.03
C ALA A 92 -5.26 27.62 -17.16
N PRO A 93 -3.93 27.46 -17.11
CA PRO A 93 -3.31 26.14 -17.17
C PRO A 93 -3.65 25.31 -15.92
N ARG A 94 -3.99 24.03 -16.11
CA ARG A 94 -4.30 23.11 -15.02
C ARG A 94 -3.02 22.50 -14.43
N VAL A 95 -2.27 23.36 -13.72
CA VAL A 95 -0.97 23.02 -13.14
C VAL A 95 -0.91 23.37 -11.66
N SER A 96 -0.68 22.37 -10.83
CA SER A 96 -0.45 22.51 -9.40
C SER A 96 1.04 22.47 -9.09
N LYS A 97 1.58 23.60 -8.64
CA LYS A 97 2.97 23.73 -8.16
C LYS A 97 2.98 23.52 -6.66
N GLU A 98 3.59 22.43 -6.21
CA GLU A 98 3.40 21.95 -4.84
C GLU A 98 4.70 21.90 -4.06
N VAL A 99 4.58 22.11 -2.76
CA VAL A 99 5.69 21.98 -1.82
C VAL A 99 5.37 20.85 -0.86
N VAL A 100 6.26 19.88 -0.73
CA VAL A 100 6.09 18.76 0.20
C VAL A 100 7.23 18.80 1.20
N VAL A 101 6.87 18.87 2.47
CA VAL A 101 7.81 18.87 3.59
C VAL A 101 7.34 17.89 4.64
N LEU A 102 8.23 17.44 5.51
CA LEU A 102 7.88 16.54 6.61
C LEU A 102 7.85 17.33 7.92
N ASN A 103 6.82 17.11 8.72
CA ASN A 103 6.77 17.60 10.09
C ASN A 103 6.56 16.44 11.07
N SER A 104 7.19 16.52 12.23
CA SER A 104 7.12 15.46 13.24
C SER A 104 5.97 15.74 14.21
N LEU A 105 4.98 14.85 14.24
CA LEU A 105 3.79 14.99 15.09
C LEU A 105 3.72 13.87 16.15
N PRO A 106 3.23 14.17 17.37
CA PRO A 106 3.01 13.15 18.38
C PRO A 106 1.83 12.25 17.99
N LYS A 107 2.02 10.93 18.08
CA LYS A 107 0.93 9.97 17.88
C LYS A 107 -0.14 10.14 18.97
N ARG A 108 -1.37 9.74 18.66
CA ARG A 108 -2.49 9.70 19.60
C ARG A 108 -2.45 8.37 20.38
N ASN A 109 -2.48 8.46 21.70
CA ASN A 109 -2.67 7.30 22.58
C ASN A 109 -4.15 6.86 22.58
N ALA A 110 -4.44 5.66 23.13
CA ALA A 110 -5.81 5.14 23.20
C ALA A 110 -6.76 6.03 24.03
N ASP A 111 -6.23 6.79 24.99
CA ASP A 111 -6.97 7.77 25.80
C ASP A 111 -7.13 9.14 25.11
N GLY A 112 -6.63 9.30 23.88
CA GLY A 112 -6.65 10.55 23.12
C GLY A 112 -5.51 11.52 23.45
N SER A 113 -4.65 11.22 24.43
CA SER A 113 -3.51 12.06 24.78
C SER A 113 -2.37 11.98 23.75
N ALA A 114 -1.49 12.98 23.78
CA ALA A 114 -0.29 12.99 22.96
C ALA A 114 0.73 11.96 23.47
N SER A 115 1.12 11.04 22.60
CA SER A 115 2.15 10.04 22.86
C SER A 115 3.55 10.65 22.82
N ALA A 116 4.48 10.04 23.57
CA ALA A 116 5.91 10.36 23.47
C ALA A 116 6.48 9.97 22.10
N THR A 117 5.90 8.97 21.44
CA THR A 117 6.30 8.56 20.09
C THR A 117 5.83 9.58 19.07
N ARG A 118 6.79 10.12 18.31
CA ARG A 118 6.51 11.02 17.19
C ARG A 118 6.66 10.29 15.86
N SER A 119 5.95 10.75 14.84
CA SER A 119 6.08 10.25 13.48
C SER A 119 5.98 11.38 12.48
N ASN A 120 6.66 11.21 11.36
CA ASN A 120 6.70 12.22 10.31
C ASN A 120 5.40 12.16 9.51
N VAL A 121 4.75 13.31 9.39
CA VAL A 121 3.56 13.54 8.58
C VAL A 121 3.94 14.48 7.44
N PRO A 122 3.68 14.10 6.18
CA PRO A 122 3.86 15.02 5.06
C PRO A 122 2.88 16.19 5.16
N ILE A 123 3.43 17.39 5.03
CA ILE A 123 2.68 18.62 4.84
C ILE A 123 2.85 19.03 3.38
N ARG A 124 1.72 19.17 2.69
CA ARG A 124 1.65 19.53 1.28
C ARG A 124 1.09 20.94 1.13
N GLY A 125 1.85 21.79 0.45
CA GLY A 125 1.41 23.07 -0.05
C GLY A 125 0.73 22.89 -1.40
N VAL A 126 -0.56 23.21 -1.46
CA VAL A 126 -1.40 23.02 -2.63
C VAL A 126 -2.00 24.37 -3.06
N PRO A 127 -1.82 24.80 -4.33
CA PRO A 127 -2.55 25.94 -4.87
C PRO A 127 -4.03 25.59 -5.13
N PRO A 128 -4.94 26.56 -5.29
CA PRO A 128 -6.38 26.29 -5.49
C PRO A 128 -6.70 25.29 -6.61
N VAL A 129 -5.95 25.35 -7.72
CA VAL A 129 -6.10 24.42 -8.86
C VAL A 129 -5.76 22.97 -8.48
N GLY A 130 -4.89 22.74 -7.49
CA GLY A 130 -4.48 21.40 -7.07
C GLY A 130 -5.60 20.56 -6.47
N LEU A 131 -6.65 21.19 -5.93
CA LEU A 131 -7.88 20.51 -5.50
C LEU A 131 -8.72 20.05 -6.70
N ALA A 132 -8.83 20.90 -7.73
CA ALA A 132 -9.56 20.55 -8.95
C ALA A 132 -8.90 19.38 -9.72
N LEU A 133 -7.58 19.21 -9.57
CA LEU A 133 -6.84 18.08 -10.13
C LEU A 133 -7.07 16.76 -9.38
N ARG A 134 -7.72 16.78 -8.20
CA ARG A 134 -7.87 15.64 -7.30
C ARG A 134 -9.30 15.51 -6.79
N PRO A 135 -10.25 15.14 -7.66
CA PRO A 135 -11.67 14.99 -7.28
C PRO A 135 -11.92 13.92 -6.22
N GLN A 136 -10.96 13.00 -6.01
CA GLN A 136 -11.01 12.02 -4.93
C GLN A 136 -10.88 12.63 -3.54
N VAL A 137 -10.34 13.84 -3.41
CA VAL A 137 -10.19 14.54 -2.12
C VAL A 137 -11.46 15.33 -1.83
N GLN A 138 -12.20 14.88 -0.81
CA GLN A 138 -13.47 15.47 -0.41
C GLN A 138 -13.39 15.98 1.02
N LEU A 139 -13.84 17.20 1.24
CA LEU A 139 -13.91 17.76 2.58
C LEU A 139 -15.09 17.11 3.34
N VAL A 140 -14.81 16.53 4.51
CA VAL A 140 -15.82 15.85 5.34
C VAL A 140 -16.27 16.72 6.51
N GLN A 141 -15.37 17.55 7.06
CA GLN A 141 -15.68 18.44 8.17
C GLN A 141 -15.02 19.81 8.00
N GLY A 142 -15.68 20.85 8.52
CA GLY A 142 -15.16 22.21 8.51
C GLY A 142 -15.25 22.87 7.14
N ARG A 143 -14.19 23.59 6.75
CA ARG A 143 -14.06 24.28 5.47
C ARG A 143 -12.66 24.12 4.90
N MET A 144 -12.49 24.47 3.62
CA MET A 144 -11.17 24.54 3.01
C MET A 144 -10.35 25.72 3.58
N PHE A 145 -9.02 25.59 3.55
CA PHE A 145 -8.11 26.70 3.86
C PHE A 145 -8.28 27.83 2.86
N ARG A 146 -8.12 29.06 3.33
CA ARG A 146 -8.14 30.26 2.47
C ARG A 146 -6.73 30.54 1.93
N PRO A 147 -6.58 30.82 0.62
CA PRO A 147 -5.30 31.22 0.06
C PRO A 147 -4.69 32.41 0.81
N GLY A 148 -3.40 32.35 1.10
CA GLY A 148 -2.69 33.37 1.88
C GLY A 148 -2.94 33.37 3.40
N ALA A 149 -3.87 32.57 3.93
CA ALA A 149 -4.08 32.44 5.37
C ALA A 149 -3.17 31.37 5.99
N SER A 150 -2.89 31.46 7.30
CA SER A 150 -2.18 30.40 8.06
C SER A 150 -3.16 29.31 8.51
N GLU A 151 -3.84 28.72 7.53
CA GLU A 151 -4.87 27.71 7.71
C GLU A 151 -4.44 26.41 7.05
N ILE A 152 -4.77 25.28 7.67
CA ILE A 152 -4.49 23.94 7.16
C ILE A 152 -5.73 23.05 7.25
N VAL A 153 -5.80 22.07 6.37
CA VAL A 153 -6.75 20.96 6.44
C VAL A 153 -6.00 19.66 6.65
N VAL A 154 -6.63 18.71 7.35
CA VAL A 154 -5.96 17.48 7.80
C VAL A 154 -6.66 16.28 7.17
N GLY A 155 -5.89 15.32 6.65
CA GLY A 155 -6.45 14.07 6.14
C GLY A 155 -7.05 13.21 7.25
N ALA A 156 -8.09 12.43 6.94
CA ALA A 156 -8.84 11.62 7.90
C ALA A 156 -7.99 10.56 8.61
N SER A 157 -6.88 10.09 8.02
CA SER A 157 -5.93 9.19 8.69
C SER A 157 -5.09 9.95 9.72
N VAL A 158 -4.61 11.14 9.37
CA VAL A 158 -3.83 11.99 10.30
C VAL A 158 -4.68 12.39 11.51
N ALA A 159 -5.92 12.83 11.30
CA ALA A 159 -6.83 13.22 12.37
C ALA A 159 -7.13 12.09 13.37
N ARG A 160 -7.09 10.83 12.92
CA ARG A 160 -7.28 9.65 13.78
C ARG A 160 -6.02 9.24 14.53
N GLN A 161 -4.86 9.35 13.90
CA GLN A 161 -3.60 8.78 14.41
C GLN A 161 -2.75 9.75 15.23
N PHE A 162 -2.99 11.06 15.13
CA PHE A 162 -2.17 12.09 15.77
C PHE A 162 -3.00 12.95 16.72
N ALA A 163 -2.35 13.43 17.77
CA ALA A 163 -2.97 14.34 18.74
C ALA A 163 -2.69 15.79 18.34
N GLY A 164 -3.58 16.72 18.73
CA GLY A 164 -3.38 18.17 18.49
C GLY A 164 -3.64 18.63 17.05
N VAL A 165 -4.33 17.82 16.26
CA VAL A 165 -4.68 18.10 14.85
C VAL A 165 -6.19 18.10 14.62
N GLU A 166 -6.97 18.30 15.69
CA GLU A 166 -8.43 18.29 15.62
C GLU A 166 -8.95 19.62 15.06
N LEU A 167 -10.17 19.59 14.52
CA LEU A 167 -10.80 20.78 13.95
C LEU A 167 -10.87 21.92 14.96
N GLY A 168 -10.37 23.10 14.57
CA GLY A 168 -10.32 24.30 15.40
C GLY A 168 -9.06 24.44 16.25
N GLN A 169 -8.24 23.39 16.38
CA GLN A 169 -6.97 23.46 17.09
C GLN A 169 -5.89 24.17 16.24
N SER A 170 -4.85 24.64 16.91
CA SER A 170 -3.69 25.27 16.27
C SER A 170 -2.46 24.40 16.40
N LEU A 171 -1.86 24.07 15.26
CA LEU A 171 -0.63 23.31 15.16
C LEU A 171 0.54 24.26 14.95
N SER A 172 1.60 24.10 15.74
CA SER A 172 2.80 24.95 15.62
C SER A 172 3.91 24.21 14.89
N PHE A 173 4.32 24.71 13.74
CA PHE A 173 5.49 24.22 13.00
C PHE A 173 6.07 25.31 12.10
N ALA A 174 7.33 25.15 11.71
CA ALA A 174 8.07 26.14 10.92
C ALA A 174 8.00 27.56 11.54
N GLN A 175 8.09 27.65 12.87
CA GLN A 175 8.00 28.90 13.65
C GLN A 175 6.70 29.70 13.44
N ARG A 176 5.63 29.05 12.97
CA ARG A 176 4.32 29.65 12.74
C ARG A 176 3.21 28.78 13.35
N GLN A 177 2.12 29.43 13.75
CA GLN A 177 0.90 28.75 14.18
C GLN A 177 -0.04 28.59 12.99
N TRP A 178 -0.59 27.39 12.83
CA TRP A 178 -1.47 27.02 11.74
C TRP A 178 -2.78 26.51 12.31
N GLN A 179 -3.89 27.12 11.92
CA GLN A 179 -5.20 26.71 12.39
C GLN A 179 -5.72 25.55 11.54
N VAL A 180 -6.16 24.47 12.19
CA VAL A 180 -6.88 23.38 11.53
C VAL A 180 -8.32 23.82 11.26
N VAL A 181 -8.65 24.03 9.99
CA VAL A 181 -9.97 24.56 9.59
C VAL A 181 -10.87 23.52 8.91
N GLY A 182 -10.33 22.35 8.58
CA GLY A 182 -11.09 21.28 7.95
C GLY A 182 -10.42 19.92 8.03
N ILE A 183 -11.21 18.88 7.83
CA ILE A 183 -10.77 17.50 7.69
C ILE A 183 -11.28 16.97 6.36
N PHE A 184 -10.39 16.39 5.56
CA PHE A 184 -10.74 15.78 4.27
C PHE A 184 -10.54 14.26 4.29
N ASP A 185 -11.27 13.57 3.42
CA ASP A 185 -11.15 12.15 3.12
C ASP A 185 -10.83 12.01 1.63
N ALA A 186 -9.81 11.24 1.33
CA ALA A 186 -9.29 10.95 0.01
C ALA A 186 -9.46 9.46 -0.34
N GLY A 187 -10.39 8.75 0.31
CA GLY A 187 -10.79 7.39 -0.07
C GLY A 187 -9.74 6.32 0.22
N ARG A 188 -8.99 6.44 1.34
CA ARG A 188 -7.89 5.54 1.72
C ARG A 188 -6.68 5.57 0.79
N THR A 189 -6.48 6.70 0.10
CA THR A 189 -5.26 6.97 -0.68
C THR A 189 -4.13 7.50 0.21
N ALA A 190 -2.95 7.73 -0.34
CA ALA A 190 -1.84 8.30 0.42
C ALA A 190 -2.16 9.71 0.98
N PHE A 191 -3.03 10.47 0.30
CA PHE A 191 -3.42 11.81 0.70
C PHE A 191 -4.14 11.86 2.07
N ASP A 192 -4.80 10.77 2.50
CA ASP A 192 -5.43 10.69 3.83
C ASP A 192 -4.43 10.88 4.99
N SER A 193 -3.16 10.59 4.72
CA SER A 193 -2.06 10.66 5.68
C SER A 193 -1.24 11.95 5.54
N GLU A 194 -1.77 12.98 4.89
CA GLU A 194 -1.14 14.28 4.70
C GLU A 194 -1.90 15.43 5.39
N ILE A 195 -1.21 16.55 5.59
CA ILE A 195 -1.79 17.84 5.99
C ILE A 195 -1.64 18.80 4.83
N TRP A 196 -2.70 19.48 4.42
CA TRP A 196 -2.66 20.39 3.28
C TRP A 196 -2.82 21.85 3.72
N GLY A 197 -2.10 22.74 3.07
CA GLY A 197 -2.22 24.19 3.27
C GLY A 197 -1.87 24.95 2.01
N ASP A 198 -1.89 26.28 2.09
CA ASP A 198 -1.53 27.14 0.98
C ASP A 198 -0.05 26.99 0.59
N ALA A 199 0.20 26.78 -0.71
CA ALA A 199 1.54 26.50 -1.23
C ALA A 199 2.54 27.62 -0.98
N GLU A 200 2.14 28.89 -1.14
CA GLU A 200 3.04 30.03 -0.95
C GLU A 200 3.31 30.27 0.54
N GLN A 201 2.29 30.16 1.38
CA GLN A 201 2.44 30.28 2.83
C GLN A 201 3.38 29.22 3.40
N LEU A 202 3.25 27.97 2.95
CA LEU A 202 4.13 26.87 3.37
C LEU A 202 5.54 27.04 2.78
N SER A 203 5.66 27.48 1.53
CA SER A 203 6.97 27.78 0.92
C SER A 203 7.73 28.82 1.74
N GLN A 204 7.07 29.91 2.14
CA GLN A 204 7.67 30.95 2.97
C GLN A 204 8.04 30.45 4.37
N ALA A 205 7.13 29.73 5.04
CA ALA A 205 7.38 29.25 6.40
C ALA A 205 8.57 28.29 6.46
N PHE A 206 8.70 27.38 5.48
CA PHE A 206 9.82 26.45 5.38
C PHE A 206 11.03 26.99 4.60
N ARG A 207 11.00 28.28 4.21
CA ARG A 207 12.07 28.95 3.45
C ARG A 207 12.47 28.21 2.17
N ARG A 208 11.48 27.67 1.46
CA ARG A 208 11.66 26.97 0.18
C ARG A 208 11.72 27.99 -0.95
N THR A 209 12.77 27.92 -1.76
CA THR A 209 12.99 28.79 -2.92
C THR A 209 12.36 28.25 -4.20
N GLY A 210 11.98 26.97 -4.22
CA GLY A 210 11.33 26.30 -5.34
C GLY A 210 10.28 25.29 -4.87
N TYR A 211 9.76 24.53 -5.82
CA TYR A 211 8.70 23.54 -5.59
C TYR A 211 9.26 22.13 -5.40
N SER A 212 8.53 21.29 -4.68
CA SER A 212 8.84 19.86 -4.56
C SER A 212 8.39 19.11 -5.81
N SER A 213 7.21 19.41 -6.32
CA SER A 213 6.64 18.75 -7.49
C SER A 213 5.77 19.72 -8.28
N VAL A 214 5.60 19.41 -9.56
CA VAL A 214 4.66 20.10 -10.44
C VAL A 214 3.73 19.04 -11.01
N ILE A 215 2.45 19.10 -10.66
CA ILE A 215 1.42 18.25 -11.25
C ILE A 215 0.73 19.03 -12.35
N ALA A 216 0.69 18.48 -13.56
CA ALA A 216 -0.04 19.05 -14.69
C ALA A 216 -1.08 18.05 -15.18
N GLN A 217 -2.30 18.49 -15.45
CA GLN A 217 -3.26 17.69 -16.18
C GLN A 217 -2.96 17.77 -17.68
N LEU A 218 -2.97 16.63 -18.36
CA LEU A 218 -2.85 16.56 -19.81
C LEU A 218 -4.17 16.88 -20.48
N ASP A 219 -4.11 17.52 -21.65
CA ASP A 219 -5.29 17.75 -22.50
C ASP A 219 -5.86 16.42 -23.04
N SER A 220 -4.99 15.45 -23.30
CA SER A 220 -5.37 14.07 -23.62
C SER A 220 -4.34 13.07 -23.09
N PRO A 221 -4.73 11.83 -22.75
CA PRO A 221 -3.79 10.81 -22.28
C PRO A 221 -2.64 10.51 -23.25
N GLN A 222 -2.84 10.75 -24.55
CA GLN A 222 -1.85 10.57 -25.62
C GLN A 222 -0.81 11.70 -25.66
N ALA A 223 -1.12 12.87 -25.10
CA ALA A 223 -0.21 14.02 -25.08
C ALA A 223 1.02 13.80 -24.18
N PHE A 224 1.04 12.73 -23.37
CA PHE A 224 2.14 12.41 -22.47
C PHE A 224 3.48 12.26 -23.20
N GLU A 225 3.53 11.48 -24.29
CA GLU A 225 4.78 11.24 -25.02
C GLU A 225 5.33 12.53 -25.64
N ALA A 226 4.43 13.39 -26.14
CA ALA A 226 4.80 14.70 -26.67
C ALA A 226 5.30 15.64 -25.56
N LEU A 227 4.69 15.61 -24.37
CA LEU A 227 5.14 16.38 -23.21
C LEU A 227 6.52 15.90 -22.73
N LEU A 228 6.70 14.58 -22.63
CA LEU A 228 7.97 13.98 -22.25
C LEU A 228 9.10 14.39 -23.22
N ALA A 229 8.86 14.26 -24.53
CA ALA A 229 9.82 14.67 -25.54
C ALA A 229 10.13 16.18 -25.49
N ALA A 230 9.13 17.04 -25.27
CA ALA A 230 9.32 18.47 -25.13
C ALA A 230 10.19 18.84 -23.91
N VAL A 231 10.01 18.12 -22.80
CA VAL A 231 10.78 18.33 -21.57
C VAL A 231 12.20 17.80 -21.67
N GLU A 232 12.40 16.65 -22.31
CA GLU A 232 13.73 16.10 -22.56
C GLU A 232 14.54 16.91 -23.58
N ALA A 233 13.87 17.57 -24.53
CA ALA A 233 14.50 18.41 -25.53
C ALA A 233 14.94 19.78 -24.99
N ASP A 234 14.34 20.30 -23.91
CA ASP A 234 14.70 21.59 -23.32
C ASP A 234 15.80 21.44 -22.25
N PRO A 235 17.05 21.87 -22.51
CA PRO A 235 18.15 21.72 -21.56
C PRO A 235 17.97 22.53 -20.27
N ARG A 236 17.03 23.49 -20.23
CA ARG A 236 16.69 24.24 -19.01
C ARG A 236 15.88 23.41 -18.02
N LEU A 237 15.24 22.33 -18.48
CA LEU A 237 14.42 21.44 -17.67
C LEU A 237 15.25 20.26 -17.17
N THR A 238 15.59 20.29 -15.88
CA THR A 238 16.30 19.21 -15.18
C THR A 238 15.34 18.38 -14.34
N VAL A 239 14.15 18.17 -14.88
CA VAL A 239 13.07 17.41 -14.25
C VAL A 239 12.87 16.07 -14.95
N GLU A 240 12.33 15.12 -14.21
CA GLU A 240 11.82 13.87 -14.73
C GLU A 240 10.30 13.90 -14.64
N ILE A 241 9.65 13.51 -15.72
CA ILE A 241 8.21 13.52 -15.85
C ILE A 241 7.69 12.09 -15.87
N LYS A 242 6.68 11.81 -15.04
CA LYS A 242 5.99 10.52 -15.00
C LYS A 242 4.49 10.72 -14.94
N ARG A 243 3.73 9.75 -15.43
CA ARG A 243 2.29 9.69 -15.12
C ARG A 243 2.12 9.57 -13.61
N GLU A 244 1.16 10.28 -13.03
CA GLU A 244 0.99 10.35 -11.56
C GLU A 244 0.78 8.96 -10.96
N ARG A 245 -0.02 8.10 -11.60
CA ARG A 245 -0.20 6.69 -11.19
C ARG A 245 1.10 5.89 -11.19
N GLN A 246 1.92 6.05 -12.24
CA GLN A 246 3.19 5.34 -12.35
C GLN A 246 4.18 5.81 -11.28
N PHE A 247 4.19 7.11 -10.96
CA PHE A 247 5.01 7.65 -9.88
C PHE A 247 4.67 7.02 -8.52
N TYR A 248 3.39 6.96 -8.16
CA TYR A 248 2.96 6.34 -6.90
C TYR A 248 3.15 4.81 -6.91
N GLU A 249 2.98 4.15 -8.06
CA GLU A 249 3.30 2.73 -8.21
C GLU A 249 4.80 2.46 -7.98
N ASP A 250 5.68 3.24 -8.61
CA ASP A 250 7.14 3.15 -8.47
C ASP A 250 7.57 3.36 -7.01
N GLN A 251 6.94 4.31 -6.29
CA GLN A 251 7.24 4.57 -4.88
C GLN A 251 6.96 3.36 -3.98
N SER A 252 5.93 2.57 -4.32
CA SER A 252 5.58 1.33 -3.63
C SER A 252 6.43 0.13 -4.07
N ARG A 253 7.06 0.22 -5.24
CA ARG A 253 7.61 -0.95 -5.94
C ARG A 253 8.76 -1.60 -5.18
N ALA A 254 9.66 -0.80 -4.60
CA ALA A 254 10.78 -1.33 -3.81
C ALA A 254 10.28 -2.10 -2.57
N LEU A 255 9.34 -1.53 -1.81
CA LEU A 255 8.76 -2.17 -0.63
C LEU A 255 7.91 -3.39 -1.03
N SER A 256 7.08 -3.28 -2.06
CA SER A 256 6.26 -4.39 -2.57
C SER A 256 7.13 -5.56 -3.06
N ASN A 257 8.21 -5.27 -3.80
CA ASN A 257 9.14 -6.28 -4.25
C ASN A 257 9.91 -6.92 -3.09
N PHE A 258 10.32 -6.14 -2.10
CA PHE A 258 10.95 -6.64 -0.89
C PHE A 258 10.01 -7.56 -0.10
N LEU A 259 8.76 -7.14 0.13
CA LEU A 259 7.74 -7.94 0.79
C LEU A 259 7.43 -9.22 0.01
N ARG A 260 7.33 -9.14 -1.33
CA ARG A 260 7.12 -10.31 -2.19
C ARG A 260 8.29 -11.29 -2.11
N PHE A 261 9.53 -10.79 -2.15
CA PHE A 261 10.72 -11.63 -2.04
C PHE A 261 10.80 -12.31 -0.67
N LEU A 262 10.55 -11.56 0.40
CA LEU A 262 10.51 -12.08 1.76
C LEU A 262 9.40 -13.12 1.92
N GLY A 263 8.18 -12.83 1.44
CA GLY A 263 7.05 -13.74 1.48
C GLY A 263 7.29 -15.03 0.70
N LEU A 264 7.89 -14.93 -0.50
CA LEU A 264 8.24 -16.10 -1.31
C LEU A 264 9.32 -16.95 -0.61
N THR A 265 10.34 -16.32 -0.06
CA THR A 265 11.41 -17.02 0.67
C THR A 265 10.87 -17.75 1.91
N LEU A 266 10.08 -17.05 2.73
CA LEU A 266 9.44 -17.64 3.91
C LEU A 266 8.47 -18.75 3.53
N SER A 267 7.69 -18.55 2.46
CA SER A 267 6.76 -19.55 1.94
C SER A 267 7.49 -20.81 1.49
N VAL A 268 8.62 -20.69 0.78
CA VAL A 268 9.43 -21.86 0.36
C VAL A 268 9.98 -22.60 1.57
N VAL A 269 10.58 -21.90 2.53
CA VAL A 269 11.16 -22.51 3.73
C VAL A 269 10.09 -23.21 4.56
N PHE A 270 8.97 -22.55 4.82
CA PHE A 270 7.87 -23.13 5.60
C PHE A 270 7.15 -24.24 4.85
N SER A 271 6.97 -24.12 3.53
CA SER A 271 6.41 -25.19 2.70
C SER A 271 7.28 -26.44 2.77
N LEU A 272 8.60 -26.31 2.68
CA LEU A 272 9.51 -27.44 2.82
C LEU A 272 9.42 -28.07 4.21
N GLY A 273 9.39 -27.25 5.27
CA GLY A 273 9.19 -27.71 6.64
C GLY A 273 7.85 -28.44 6.84
N ALA A 274 6.76 -27.91 6.26
CA ALA A 274 5.45 -28.51 6.30
C ALA A 274 5.39 -29.83 5.52
N ILE A 275 6.03 -29.93 4.36
CA ILE A 275 6.15 -31.16 3.58
C ILE A 275 6.92 -32.23 4.37
N ILE A 276 8.06 -31.87 4.97
CA ILE A 276 8.86 -32.79 5.79
C ILE A 276 8.06 -33.25 7.01
N GLY A 277 7.41 -32.33 7.73
CA GLY A 277 6.56 -32.65 8.87
C GLY A 277 5.38 -33.55 8.50
N ALA A 278 4.70 -33.26 7.37
CA ALA A 278 3.63 -34.09 6.83
C ALA A 278 4.13 -35.49 6.43
N ALA A 279 5.31 -35.58 5.80
CA ALA A 279 5.91 -36.85 5.42
C ALA A 279 6.30 -37.69 6.64
N ILE A 280 6.94 -37.09 7.65
CA ILE A 280 7.31 -37.79 8.90
C ILE A 280 6.07 -38.28 9.63
N THR A 281 5.04 -37.45 9.76
CA THR A 281 3.79 -37.81 10.45
C THR A 281 3.02 -38.89 9.69
N MET A 282 2.99 -38.83 8.36
CA MET A 282 2.38 -39.86 7.52
C MET A 282 3.17 -41.17 7.53
N TYR A 283 4.49 -41.12 7.50
CA TYR A 283 5.34 -42.30 7.65
C TYR A 283 5.08 -43.00 8.99
N ALA A 284 5.06 -42.23 10.09
CA ALA A 284 4.70 -42.75 11.40
C ALA A 284 3.26 -43.30 11.45
N ALA A 285 2.34 -42.73 10.67
CA ALA A 285 0.96 -43.24 10.51
C ALA A 285 0.92 -44.62 9.88
N VAL A 286 1.68 -44.84 8.82
CA VAL A 286 1.73 -46.12 8.11
C VAL A 286 2.49 -47.16 8.92
N ALA A 287 3.62 -46.78 9.53
CA ALA A 287 4.46 -47.68 10.32
C ALA A 287 3.72 -48.29 11.51
N THR A 288 2.90 -47.49 12.20
CA THR A 288 2.09 -47.95 13.35
C THR A 288 0.93 -48.87 12.96
N ARG A 289 0.65 -49.05 11.65
CA ARG A 289 -0.52 -49.76 11.11
C ARG A 289 -0.19 -50.85 10.11
N THR A 290 1.06 -51.29 10.08
CA THR A 290 1.51 -52.38 9.21
C THR A 290 0.68 -53.66 9.40
N GLY A 291 0.23 -53.95 10.63
CA GLY A 291 -0.69 -55.05 10.92
C GLY A 291 -2.10 -54.89 10.31
N GLU A 292 -2.70 -53.70 10.39
CA GLU A 292 -3.99 -53.38 9.75
C GLU A 292 -3.89 -53.49 8.22
N ILE A 293 -2.79 -52.99 7.64
CA ILE A 293 -2.52 -53.09 6.21
C ILE A 293 -2.34 -54.57 5.79
N GLY A 294 -1.67 -55.37 6.61
CA GLY A 294 -1.48 -56.80 6.40
C GLY A 294 -2.80 -57.59 6.38
N THR A 295 -3.71 -57.30 7.30
CA THR A 295 -5.05 -57.94 7.32
C THR A 295 -5.91 -57.51 6.14
N LEU A 296 -5.94 -56.23 5.77
CA LEU A 296 -6.62 -55.74 4.56
C LEU A 296 -6.07 -56.41 3.29
N ARG A 297 -4.75 -56.59 3.22
CA ARG A 297 -4.09 -57.32 2.13
C ARG A 297 -4.47 -58.80 2.09
N ALA A 298 -4.56 -59.46 3.24
CA ALA A 298 -4.98 -60.86 3.35
C ALA A 298 -6.45 -61.06 2.94
N LEU A 299 -7.31 -60.06 3.21
CA LEU A 299 -8.72 -60.03 2.78
C LEU A 299 -8.91 -59.68 1.29
N GLY A 300 -7.84 -59.55 0.51
CA GLY A 300 -7.91 -59.37 -0.94
C GLY A 300 -7.95 -57.92 -1.42
N PHE A 301 -7.76 -56.91 -0.57
CA PHE A 301 -7.67 -55.52 -1.02
C PHE A 301 -6.40 -55.26 -1.86
N ALA A 302 -6.57 -54.56 -2.98
CA ALA A 302 -5.48 -54.21 -3.88
C ALA A 302 -4.55 -53.15 -3.25
N ARG A 303 -3.23 -53.24 -3.52
CA ARG A 303 -2.23 -52.25 -3.05
C ARG A 303 -2.60 -50.81 -3.42
N ARG A 304 -3.13 -50.62 -4.64
CA ARG A 304 -3.56 -49.31 -5.14
C ARG A 304 -4.73 -48.72 -4.34
N SER A 305 -5.64 -49.56 -3.85
CA SER A 305 -6.79 -49.11 -3.04
C SER A 305 -6.35 -48.61 -1.66
N ILE A 306 -5.35 -49.26 -1.07
CA ILE A 306 -4.77 -48.85 0.23
C ILE A 306 -3.99 -47.54 0.06
N LEU A 307 -3.16 -47.44 -0.99
CA LEU A 307 -2.44 -46.20 -1.32
C LEU A 307 -3.40 -45.03 -1.56
N ALA A 308 -4.47 -45.26 -2.32
CA ALA A 308 -5.48 -44.24 -2.61
C ALA A 308 -6.17 -43.73 -1.34
N ALA A 309 -6.41 -44.60 -0.35
CA ALA A 309 -7.00 -44.19 0.93
C ALA A 309 -6.08 -43.27 1.74
N PHE A 310 -4.79 -43.58 1.82
CA PHE A 310 -3.82 -42.72 2.49
C PHE A 310 -3.60 -41.39 1.76
N LEU A 311 -3.51 -41.41 0.42
CA LEU A 311 -3.42 -40.18 -0.37
C LEU A 311 -4.64 -39.28 -0.17
N LEU A 312 -5.84 -39.88 -0.10
CA LEU A 312 -7.06 -39.13 0.17
C LEU A 312 -7.06 -38.55 1.59
N GLU A 313 -6.53 -39.28 2.57
CA GLU A 313 -6.34 -38.78 3.93
C GLU A 313 -5.39 -37.57 3.97
N SER A 314 -4.23 -37.64 3.31
CA SER A 314 -3.30 -36.50 3.20
C SER A 314 -3.95 -35.32 2.49
N LEU A 315 -4.70 -35.58 1.42
CA LEU A 315 -5.35 -34.55 0.63
C LEU A 315 -6.43 -33.82 1.45
N LEU A 316 -7.22 -34.56 2.23
CA LEU A 316 -8.22 -33.97 3.12
C LEU A 316 -7.57 -33.13 4.22
N LEU A 317 -6.45 -33.58 4.78
CA LEU A 317 -5.67 -32.81 5.75
C LEU A 317 -5.07 -31.54 5.14
N ALA A 318 -4.52 -31.63 3.93
CA ALA A 318 -3.99 -30.48 3.21
C ALA A 318 -5.09 -29.49 2.81
N ALA A 319 -6.24 -29.97 2.38
CA ALA A 319 -7.40 -29.13 2.07
C ALA A 319 -7.92 -28.43 3.33
N LEU A 320 -8.03 -29.14 4.45
CA LEU A 320 -8.44 -28.55 5.73
C LEU A 320 -7.42 -27.52 6.22
N GLY A 321 -6.13 -27.84 6.15
CA GLY A 321 -5.07 -26.89 6.49
C GLY A 321 -5.11 -25.64 5.61
N GLY A 322 -5.28 -25.81 4.31
CA GLY A 322 -5.41 -24.68 3.38
C GLY A 322 -6.65 -23.83 3.63
N LEU A 323 -7.80 -24.44 3.91
CA LEU A 323 -9.04 -23.74 4.25
C LEU A 323 -8.96 -22.98 5.58
N VAL A 324 -8.27 -23.53 6.57
CA VAL A 324 -8.06 -22.88 7.88
C VAL A 324 -7.02 -21.76 7.79
N GLY A 325 -6.07 -21.88 6.87
CA GLY A 325 -5.04 -20.87 6.65
C GLY A 325 -5.50 -19.64 5.86
N LEU A 326 -6.54 -19.79 5.02
CA LEU A 326 -7.18 -18.69 4.29
C LEU A 326 -8.15 -17.92 5.20
#